data_AF-B5CKQ5-F1
#
_entry.id   AF-B5CKQ5-F1
#
_cell.length_a   1.000
_cell.length_b   1.000
_cell.length_c   1.000
_cell.angle_alpha   90.00
_cell.angle_beta   90.00
_cell.angle_gamma   90.00
#
_symmetry.space_group_name_H-M   'P 1'
#
loop_
_entity.id
_entity.type
_entity.pdbx_description
1 polymer ?
#
loop_
_entity_poly.entity_id
_entity_poly.type
_entity_poly.pdbx_seq_one_letter_code
_entity_poly.pdbx_strand_id
1 'polypeptide(L)'
;MNNSLTEVHPELVSEWSEKNLPLTPNDITFGSNKKVWWKGACGHEWQASVKARSNGEKCPICSGARVIAGINDLATLETLLVKQWSKKNKIITSMKEVPEQLGKLRRQYLRYQQAEIIYSISHKKLFELASDAGAIYRIDGTVLINRDIFDDYLERFHEPATRKGKEEMADER
;
A
#
# COMPACT_ATOMS: atom_id res chain seq x y z
N MET A 1 33.56 27.29 20.03
CA MET A 1 32.09 27.30 19.86
C MET A 1 31.58 25.96 20.34
N ASN A 2 30.70 25.95 21.33
CA ASN A 2 30.11 24.72 21.83
C ASN A 2 28.83 24.48 21.00
N ASN A 3 28.80 23.33 20.32
CA ASN A 3 27.76 22.95 19.34
C ASN A 3 26.98 21.75 19.88
N SER A 4 26.94 21.61 21.21
CA SER A 4 26.22 20.56 21.90
C SER A 4 24.71 20.67 21.66
N LEU A 5 24.00 19.55 21.78
CA LEU A 5 22.55 19.54 21.64
C LEU A 5 21.89 20.43 22.71
N THR A 6 22.38 20.37 23.95
CA THR A 6 21.84 21.14 25.08
C THR A 6 21.85 22.64 24.86
N GLU A 7 22.92 23.18 24.27
CA GLU A 7 23.06 24.64 24.11
C GLU A 7 22.31 25.17 22.91
N VAL A 8 22.31 24.42 21.80
CA VAL A 8 21.69 24.88 20.55
C VAL A 8 20.19 24.60 20.54
N HIS A 9 19.76 23.50 21.16
CA HIS A 9 18.38 23.05 21.20
C HIS A 9 17.96 22.59 22.61
N PRO A 10 17.90 23.49 23.60
CA PRO A 10 17.50 23.15 24.97
C PRO A 10 16.10 22.52 25.06
N GLU A 11 15.20 22.83 24.11
CA GLU A 11 13.87 22.23 24.02
C GLU A 11 13.93 20.71 23.79
N LEU A 12 14.94 20.22 23.06
CA LEU A 12 15.12 18.81 22.73
C LEU A 12 15.61 17.98 23.93
N VAL A 13 16.21 18.62 24.93
CA VAL A 13 16.67 17.97 26.16
C VAL A 13 15.49 17.36 26.93
N SER A 14 14.35 18.04 26.93
CA SER A 14 13.12 17.55 27.59
C SER A 14 12.55 16.28 26.96
N GLU A 15 12.89 16.02 25.70
CA GLU A 15 12.49 14.84 24.95
C GLU A 15 13.56 13.74 24.98
N TRP A 16 14.68 13.92 25.68
CA TRP A 16 15.74 12.91 25.76
C TRP A 16 15.32 11.72 26.64
N SER A 17 15.46 10.49 26.13
CA SER A 17 15.15 9.28 26.92
C SER A 17 16.32 8.85 27.80
N GLU A 18 16.01 8.33 28.99
CA GLU A 18 16.97 7.68 29.89
C GLU A 18 17.62 6.42 29.27
N LYS A 19 17.01 5.84 28.22
CA LYS A 19 17.57 4.70 27.47
C LYS A 19 18.88 5.00 26.75
N ASN A 20 19.26 6.27 26.67
CA ASN A 20 20.52 6.67 26.04
C ASN A 20 21.71 6.62 27.00
N LEU A 21 21.49 6.42 28.31
CA LEU A 21 22.59 6.34 29.27
C LEU A 21 23.64 5.30 28.84
N PRO A 22 24.94 5.61 28.95
CA PRO A 22 25.53 6.78 29.61
C PRO A 22 25.64 8.05 28.74
N LEU A 23 25.15 8.07 27.51
CA LEU A 23 25.23 9.23 26.61
C LEU A 23 24.25 10.33 27.04
N THR A 24 24.76 11.54 27.24
CA THR A 24 23.96 12.72 27.58
C THR A 24 23.82 13.70 26.40
N PRO A 25 22.83 14.61 26.43
CA PRO A 25 22.71 15.69 25.44
C PRO A 25 23.95 16.60 25.34
N ASN A 26 24.78 16.68 26.39
CA ASN A 26 26.02 17.46 26.38
C ASN A 26 27.14 16.77 25.58
N ASP A 27 27.08 15.45 25.44
CA ASP A 27 28.13 14.64 24.80
C ASP A 27 27.97 14.54 23.27
N ILE A 28 26.92 15.16 22.71
CA ILE A 28 26.56 15.03 21.29
C ILE A 28 26.23 16.37 20.66
N THR A 29 26.66 16.55 19.42
CA THR A 29 26.35 17.76 18.66
C THR A 29 24.97 17.70 18.01
N PHE A 30 24.31 18.86 17.86
CA PHE A 30 22.98 18.95 17.25
C PHE A 30 22.92 18.41 15.80
N GLY A 31 24.05 18.40 15.08
CA GLY A 31 24.16 17.90 13.71
C GLY A 31 24.48 16.41 13.58
N SER A 32 24.52 15.65 14.69
CA SER A 32 24.92 14.24 14.68
C SER A 32 23.90 13.32 13.99
N ASN A 33 24.38 12.40 13.15
CA ASN A 33 23.54 11.36 12.53
C ASN A 33 23.24 10.17 13.48
N LYS A 34 23.77 10.16 14.71
CA LYS A 34 23.55 9.07 15.66
C LYS A 34 22.07 8.98 16.01
N LYS A 35 21.50 7.78 15.87
CA LYS A 35 20.14 7.48 16.33
C LYS A 35 20.15 7.25 17.83
N VAL A 36 19.29 7.98 18.52
CA VAL A 36 19.09 7.91 19.97
C VAL A 36 17.60 7.80 20.26
N TRP A 37 17.26 7.41 21.48
CA TRP A 37 15.89 7.31 21.95
C TRP A 37 15.36 8.67 22.40
N TRP A 38 14.19 9.03 21.90
CA TRP A 38 13.44 10.23 22.25
C TRP A 38 12.15 9.82 22.94
N LYS A 39 11.64 10.65 23.84
CA LYS A 39 10.40 10.47 24.58
C LYS A 39 9.49 11.66 24.32
N GLY A 40 8.31 11.37 23.80
CA GLY A 40 7.37 12.41 23.35
C GLY A 40 6.46 12.82 24.48
N ALA A 41 5.74 13.93 24.28
CA ALA A 41 4.68 14.36 25.20
C ALA A 41 3.59 13.29 25.40
N CYS A 42 3.35 12.43 24.40
CA CYS A 42 2.44 11.29 24.52
C CYS A 42 3.02 10.11 25.35
N GLY A 43 4.23 10.25 25.90
CA GLY A 43 4.92 9.21 26.66
C GLY A 43 5.58 8.12 25.80
N HIS A 44 5.30 8.06 24.50
CA HIS A 44 5.91 7.10 23.60
C HIS A 44 7.39 7.41 23.36
N GLU A 45 8.19 6.35 23.32
CA GLU A 45 9.60 6.43 22.98
C GLU A 45 9.88 5.93 21.57
N TRP A 46 10.65 6.68 20.78
CA TRP A 46 11.03 6.31 19.43
C TRP A 46 12.50 6.63 19.15
N GLN A 47 13.05 6.04 18.09
CA GLN A 47 14.41 6.32 17.65
C GLN A 47 14.41 7.30 16.49
N ALA A 48 15.23 8.34 16.59
CA ALA A 48 15.50 9.29 15.50
C ALA A 48 16.95 9.79 15.62
N SER A 49 17.52 10.28 14.51
CA SER A 49 18.84 10.90 14.59
C SER A 49 18.76 12.27 15.24
N VAL A 50 19.84 12.68 15.93
CA VAL A 50 19.91 14.03 16.53
C VAL A 50 19.73 15.10 15.48
N LYS A 51 20.40 14.99 14.33
CA LYS A 51 20.24 15.89 13.20
C LYS A 51 18.79 16.02 12.71
N ALA A 52 18.05 14.93 12.59
CA ALA A 52 16.67 14.98 12.12
C ALA A 52 15.76 15.71 13.11
N ARG A 53 15.98 15.49 14.40
CA ARG A 53 15.29 16.17 15.49
C ARG A 53 15.61 17.66 15.56
N SER A 54 16.89 18.03 15.45
CA SER A 54 17.33 19.43 15.33
C SER A 54 16.73 20.13 14.11
N ASN A 55 16.46 19.38 13.03
CA ASN A 55 15.78 19.89 11.83
C ASN A 55 14.23 19.93 11.96
N GLY A 56 13.66 19.60 13.12
CA GLY A 56 12.24 19.72 13.40
C GLY A 56 11.41 18.46 13.17
N GLU A 57 12.01 17.28 12.94
CA GLU A 57 11.27 16.02 12.96
C GLU A 57 10.58 15.86 14.32
N LYS A 58 9.29 15.50 14.34
CA LYS A 58 8.48 15.37 15.57
C LYS A 58 8.27 13.90 15.96
N CYS A 59 7.80 13.67 17.18
CA CYS A 59 7.27 12.36 17.56
C CYS A 59 6.24 11.89 16.53
N PRO A 60 6.35 10.67 15.97
CA PRO A 60 5.45 10.21 14.90
C PRO A 60 4.00 10.09 15.36
N ILE A 61 3.74 9.92 16.67
CA ILE A 61 2.39 9.86 17.23
C ILE A 61 1.87 11.29 17.45
N CYS A 62 2.63 12.15 18.13
CA CYS A 62 2.20 13.53 18.38
C CYS A 62 2.00 14.33 17.10
N SER A 63 2.73 14.03 16.02
CA SER A 63 2.57 14.68 14.72
C SER A 63 1.43 14.10 13.87
N GLY A 64 0.80 13.00 14.31
CA GLY A 64 -0.21 12.28 13.53
C GLY A 64 0.34 11.44 12.37
N ALA A 65 1.67 11.33 12.23
CA ALA A 65 2.29 10.49 11.19
C ALA A 65 2.07 8.98 11.43
N ARG A 66 1.80 8.57 12.67
CA ARG A 66 1.43 7.20 13.06
C ARG A 66 0.26 7.25 14.02
N VAL A 67 -0.82 6.55 13.65
CA VAL A 67 -2.01 6.39 14.51
C VAL A 67 -1.82 5.23 15.48
N ILE A 68 -2.13 5.45 16.75
CA ILE A 68 -2.19 4.45 17.81
C ILE A 68 -3.55 4.58 18.51
N ALA A 69 -4.25 3.46 18.59
CA ALA A 69 -5.52 3.36 19.29
C ALA A 69 -5.38 3.74 20.77
N GLY A 70 -6.31 4.55 21.27
CA GLY A 70 -6.32 5.09 22.62
C GLY A 70 -5.41 6.31 22.84
N ILE A 71 -4.68 6.78 21.83
CA ILE A 71 -3.77 7.93 21.96
C ILE A 71 -4.15 9.06 21.00
N ASN A 72 -4.03 8.81 19.69
CA ASN A 72 -4.23 9.83 18.67
C ASN A 72 -5.14 9.36 17.52
N ASP A 73 -5.88 8.27 17.74
CA ASP A 73 -6.92 7.87 16.81
C ASP A 73 -8.14 8.81 16.90
N LEU A 74 -8.93 8.80 15.82
CA LEU A 74 -10.08 9.68 15.68
C LEU A 74 -11.14 9.45 16.77
N ALA A 75 -11.32 8.20 17.23
CA ALA A 75 -12.29 7.89 18.28
C ALA A 75 -11.86 8.41 19.64
N THR A 76 -10.56 8.45 19.91
CA THR A 76 -10.00 9.04 21.12
C THR A 76 -10.06 10.56 21.10
N LEU A 77 -9.63 11.20 20.01
CA LEU A 77 -9.52 12.66 19.95
C LEU A 77 -10.85 13.37 19.68
N GLU A 78 -11.69 12.80 18.82
CA GLU A 78 -12.84 13.51 18.24
C GLU A 78 -14.11 12.65 18.25
N THR A 79 -14.59 12.40 19.47
CA THR A 79 -15.77 11.55 19.72
C THR A 79 -17.03 12.01 18.96
N LEU A 80 -17.20 13.31 18.74
CA LEU A 80 -18.34 13.85 17.97
C LEU A 80 -18.17 13.59 16.47
N LEU A 81 -16.94 13.61 15.95
CA LEU A 81 -16.70 13.37 14.53
C LEU A 81 -16.89 11.90 14.17
N VAL A 82 -16.60 10.98 15.09
CA VAL A 82 -16.89 9.55 14.89
C VAL A 82 -18.37 9.29 14.63
N LYS A 83 -19.27 10.06 15.27
CA LYS A 83 -20.73 9.95 15.02
C LYS A 83 -21.13 10.36 13.61
N GLN A 84 -20.32 11.20 12.96
CA GLN A 84 -20.55 11.65 11.58
C GLN A 84 -19.91 10.72 10.55
N TRP A 85 -19.19 9.68 10.98
CA TRP A 85 -18.54 8.74 10.08
C TRP A 85 -19.56 7.96 9.26
N SER A 86 -19.46 8.05 7.93
CA SER A 86 -20.38 7.38 7.02
C SER A 86 -20.00 5.90 6.83
N LYS A 87 -21.00 5.03 6.79
CA LYS A 87 -20.82 3.61 6.40
C LYS A 87 -20.27 3.44 4.98
N LYS A 88 -20.32 4.50 4.15
CA LYS A 88 -19.75 4.50 2.80
C LYS A 88 -18.22 4.63 2.81
N ASN A 89 -17.61 5.09 3.89
CA ASN A 89 -16.16 5.21 4.04
C ASN A 89 -15.58 3.83 4.35
N LYS A 90 -15.42 3.02 3.30
CA LYS A 90 -14.84 1.68 3.40
C LYS A 90 -13.33 1.80 3.57
N ILE A 91 -12.84 1.36 4.72
CA ILE A 91 -11.41 1.19 4.97
C ILE A 91 -11.06 -0.21 4.46
N ILE A 92 -10.05 -0.31 3.59
CA ILE A 92 -9.51 -1.62 3.22
C ILE A 92 -8.73 -2.11 4.43
N THR A 93 -9.29 -3.09 5.14
CA THR A 93 -8.74 -3.59 6.40
C THR A 93 -7.75 -4.73 6.20
N SER A 94 -7.69 -5.30 4.99
CA SER A 94 -6.82 -6.41 4.67
C SER A 94 -6.34 -6.38 3.22
N MET A 95 -5.08 -6.75 3.00
CA MET A 95 -4.53 -6.97 1.65
C MET A 95 -5.30 -8.07 0.87
N LYS A 96 -6.05 -8.94 1.57
CA LYS A 96 -6.92 -9.95 0.93
C LYS A 96 -8.20 -9.35 0.33
N GLU A 97 -8.61 -8.15 0.76
CA GLU A 97 -9.77 -7.43 0.20
C GLU A 97 -9.40 -6.70 -1.10
N VAL A 98 -8.10 -6.48 -1.34
CA VAL A 98 -7.60 -5.76 -2.52
C VAL A 98 -7.94 -6.48 -3.83
N PRO A 99 -7.74 -7.81 -3.99
CA PRO A 99 -8.15 -8.53 -5.21
C PRO A 99 -9.64 -8.45 -5.51
N GLU A 100 -10.50 -8.53 -4.48
CA GLU A 100 -11.96 -8.41 -4.64
C GLU A 100 -12.38 -6.99 -5.09
N GLN A 101 -11.70 -5.96 -4.56
CA GLN A 101 -11.85 -4.59 -5.02
C GLN A 101 -11.26 -4.37 -6.42
N LEU A 102 -10.18 -5.08 -6.78
CA LEU A 102 -9.60 -5.09 -8.12
C LEU A 102 -10.55 -5.74 -9.14
N GLY A 103 -11.32 -6.74 -8.72
CA GLY A 103 -12.43 -7.31 -9.49
C GLY A 103 -13.50 -6.29 -9.85
N LYS A 104 -13.64 -5.20 -9.06
CA LYS A 104 -14.51 -4.05 -9.39
C LYS A 104 -13.81 -2.99 -10.25
N LEU A 105 -12.48 -2.96 -10.26
CA LEU A 105 -11.65 -2.23 -11.23
C LEU A 105 -11.50 -2.98 -12.57
N ARG A 106 -11.94 -4.24 -12.63
CA ARG A 106 -12.13 -5.01 -13.87
C ARG A 106 -13.06 -4.20 -14.77
N ARG A 107 -12.51 -3.53 -15.78
CA ARG A 107 -13.34 -2.84 -16.76
C ARG A 107 -14.18 -3.89 -17.46
N GLN A 108 -15.48 -3.86 -17.21
CA GLN A 108 -16.44 -4.76 -17.83
C GLN A 108 -16.43 -4.61 -19.35
N TYR A 109 -16.17 -3.40 -19.86
CA TYR A 109 -16.13 -3.10 -21.28
C TYR A 109 -14.73 -2.64 -21.70
N LEU A 110 -14.17 -3.30 -22.71
CA LEU A 110 -12.85 -3.02 -23.27
C LEU A 110 -12.96 -2.56 -24.73
N ARG A 111 -12.18 -1.57 -25.15
CA ARG A 111 -11.98 -1.31 -26.58
C ARG A 111 -11.01 -2.33 -27.18
N TYR A 112 -11.01 -2.51 -28.50
CA TYR A 112 -10.10 -3.44 -29.20
C TYR A 112 -8.65 -3.29 -28.77
N GLN A 113 -8.09 -2.07 -28.82
CA GLN A 113 -6.70 -1.82 -28.42
C GLN A 113 -6.39 -2.30 -27.00
N GLN A 114 -7.34 -2.17 -26.07
CA GLN A 114 -7.16 -2.62 -24.69
C GLN A 114 -7.24 -4.15 -24.60
N ALA A 115 -8.23 -4.75 -25.27
CA ALA A 115 -8.42 -6.19 -25.27
C ALA A 115 -7.26 -6.91 -25.98
N GLU A 116 -6.70 -6.37 -27.06
CA GLU A 116 -5.51 -6.92 -27.73
C GLU A 116 -4.32 -7.04 -26.77
N ILE A 117 -4.08 -5.99 -25.96
CA ILE A 117 -3.03 -5.99 -24.95
C ILE A 117 -3.34 -6.99 -23.84
N ILE A 118 -4.57 -6.96 -23.31
CA ILE A 118 -4.97 -7.79 -22.15
C ILE A 118 -4.90 -9.28 -22.47
N TYR A 119 -5.43 -9.69 -23.63
CA TYR A 119 -5.46 -11.09 -24.04
C TYR A 119 -4.21 -11.52 -24.81
N SER A 120 -3.37 -10.56 -25.23
CA SER A 120 -2.25 -10.82 -26.15
C SER A 120 -2.70 -11.53 -27.44
N ILE A 121 -3.86 -11.13 -27.97
CA ILE A 121 -4.46 -11.68 -29.20
C ILE A 121 -4.46 -10.60 -30.29
N SER A 122 -4.16 -10.98 -31.53
CA SER A 122 -4.21 -10.06 -32.67
C SER A 122 -5.64 -9.54 -32.94
N HIS A 123 -5.75 -8.31 -33.44
CA HIS A 123 -7.05 -7.68 -33.72
C HIS A 123 -8.04 -8.58 -34.46
N LYS A 124 -7.61 -9.21 -35.56
CA LYS A 124 -8.45 -10.09 -36.37
C LYS A 124 -8.98 -11.28 -35.56
N LYS A 125 -8.09 -11.96 -34.82
CA LYS A 125 -8.48 -13.14 -34.05
C LYS A 125 -9.35 -12.77 -32.86
N LEU A 126 -9.07 -11.65 -32.22
CA LEU A 126 -9.87 -11.11 -31.13
C LEU A 126 -11.29 -10.75 -31.62
N PHE A 127 -11.41 -10.11 -32.79
CA PHE A 127 -12.71 -9.82 -33.42
C PHE A 127 -13.52 -11.09 -33.66
N GLU A 128 -12.91 -12.10 -34.30
CA GLU A 128 -13.56 -13.39 -34.58
C GLU A 128 -14.08 -14.03 -33.28
N LEU A 129 -13.20 -14.19 -32.28
CA LEU A 129 -13.57 -14.82 -31.01
C LEU A 129 -14.63 -14.01 -30.26
N ALA A 130 -14.52 -12.67 -30.22
CA ALA A 130 -15.48 -11.82 -29.51
C ALA A 130 -16.84 -11.78 -30.23
N SER A 131 -16.85 -11.90 -31.56
CA SER A 131 -18.06 -12.03 -32.36
C SER A 131 -18.74 -13.36 -32.09
N ASP A 132 -17.99 -14.47 -32.11
CA ASP A 132 -18.51 -15.81 -31.82
C ASP A 132 -19.04 -15.91 -30.38
N ALA A 133 -18.38 -15.22 -29.44
CA ALA A 133 -18.81 -15.10 -28.05
C ALA A 133 -20.08 -14.26 -27.86
N GLY A 134 -20.49 -13.45 -28.85
CA GLY A 134 -21.55 -12.46 -28.67
C GLY A 134 -21.19 -11.32 -27.71
N ALA A 135 -19.89 -11.05 -27.52
CA ALA A 135 -19.39 -10.08 -26.54
C ALA A 135 -19.29 -8.63 -27.08
N ILE A 136 -19.62 -8.40 -28.35
CA ILE A 136 -19.40 -7.11 -29.05
C ILE A 136 -20.59 -6.16 -28.89
N TYR A 137 -20.32 -4.95 -28.40
CA TYR A 137 -21.26 -3.83 -28.32
C TYR A 137 -20.79 -2.70 -29.25
N ARG A 138 -21.73 -2.10 -30.00
CA ARG A 138 -21.46 -0.98 -30.92
C ARG A 138 -22.24 0.24 -30.45
N ILE A 139 -21.52 1.32 -30.14
CA ILE A 139 -22.11 2.59 -29.69
C ILE A 139 -21.37 3.72 -30.41
N ASP A 140 -22.08 4.51 -31.22
CA ASP A 140 -21.57 5.70 -31.91
C ASP A 140 -20.20 5.49 -32.62
N GLY A 141 -20.09 4.42 -33.39
CA GLY A 141 -18.85 4.06 -34.10
C GLY A 141 -17.74 3.48 -33.23
N THR A 142 -17.92 3.42 -31.91
CA THR A 142 -17.01 2.73 -30.99
C THR A 142 -17.44 1.29 -30.77
N VAL A 143 -16.45 0.39 -30.76
CA VAL A 143 -16.67 -1.02 -30.41
C VAL A 143 -16.12 -1.32 -29.02
N LEU A 144 -16.96 -1.95 -28.21
CA LEU A 144 -16.65 -2.41 -26.87
C LEU A 144 -16.84 -3.93 -26.80
N ILE A 145 -15.95 -4.60 -26.09
CA ILE A 145 -16.00 -6.03 -25.80
C ILE A 145 -16.38 -6.18 -24.33
N ASN A 146 -17.49 -6.86 -24.05
CA ASN A 146 -17.86 -7.24 -22.70
C ASN A 146 -16.97 -8.39 -22.25
N ARG A 147 -16.09 -8.08 -21.30
CA ARG A 147 -15.06 -8.99 -20.81
C ARG A 147 -15.64 -10.23 -20.14
N ASP A 148 -16.74 -10.13 -19.40
CA ASP A 148 -17.28 -11.27 -18.66
C ASP A 148 -17.82 -12.33 -19.64
N ILE A 149 -18.58 -11.88 -20.66
CA ILE A 149 -19.08 -12.75 -21.73
C ILE A 149 -17.92 -13.39 -22.50
N PHE A 150 -16.88 -12.62 -22.78
CA PHE A 150 -15.74 -13.09 -23.54
C PHE A 150 -14.89 -14.10 -22.76
N ASP A 151 -14.62 -13.85 -21.47
CA ASP A 151 -13.86 -14.76 -20.61
C ASP A 151 -14.61 -16.08 -20.43
N ASP A 152 -15.92 -16.05 -20.22
CA ASP A 152 -16.76 -17.25 -20.15
C ASP A 152 -16.73 -18.07 -21.46
N TYR A 153 -16.61 -17.41 -22.61
CA TYR A 153 -16.47 -18.09 -23.91
C TYR A 153 -15.10 -18.78 -24.05
N LEU A 154 -14.03 -18.16 -23.54
CA LEU A 154 -12.68 -18.72 -23.62
C LEU A 154 -12.51 -20.01 -22.82
N GLU A 155 -13.28 -20.21 -21.76
CA GLU A 155 -13.29 -21.46 -20.98
C GLU A 155 -13.63 -22.71 -21.83
N ARG A 156 -14.27 -22.54 -23.00
CA ARG A 156 -14.53 -23.64 -23.95
C ARG A 156 -13.25 -24.18 -24.60
N PHE A 157 -12.19 -23.40 -24.61
CA PHE A 157 -10.88 -23.77 -25.16
C PHE A 157 -9.89 -24.17 -24.06
N HIS A 158 -10.33 -24.27 -22.80
CA HIS A 158 -9.48 -24.64 -21.68
C HIS A 158 -9.13 -26.13 -21.74
N GLU A 159 -7.83 -26.42 -21.90
CA GLU A 159 -7.31 -27.79 -21.84
C GLU A 159 -6.82 -28.12 -20.42
N PRO A 160 -7.34 -29.20 -19.78
CA PRO A 160 -6.93 -29.57 -18.43
C PRO A 160 -5.49 -30.09 -18.43
N ALA A 161 -4.74 -29.78 -17.37
CA ALA A 161 -3.36 -30.23 -17.24
C ALA A 161 -3.24 -31.77 -17.28
N THR A 162 -2.52 -32.29 -18.27
CA THR A 162 -2.21 -33.72 -18.35
C THR A 162 -0.95 -34.03 -17.54
N ARG A 163 -1.05 -34.89 -16.52
CA ARG A 163 0.10 -35.34 -15.70
C ARG A 163 1.08 -36.27 -16.43
N LYS A 164 1.06 -36.36 -17.76
CA LYS A 164 1.88 -37.31 -18.54
C LYS A 164 3.26 -36.75 -18.92
N GLY A 165 4.07 -36.40 -17.92
CA GLY A 165 5.43 -35.89 -18.17
C GLY A 165 6.46 -36.21 -17.09
N LYS A 166 6.15 -37.07 -16.11
CA LYS A 166 7.10 -37.43 -15.05
C LYS A 166 7.38 -38.93 -14.88
N GLU A 167 6.72 -39.82 -15.62
CA GLU A 167 6.91 -41.27 -15.47
C GLU A 167 7.87 -41.88 -16.51
N GLU A 168 8.09 -41.24 -17.67
CA GLU A 168 8.96 -41.80 -18.73
C GLU A 168 10.46 -41.49 -18.57
N MET A 169 10.86 -40.77 -17.51
CA MET A 169 12.27 -40.39 -17.25
C MET A 169 12.92 -41.19 -16.11
N ALA A 170 12.29 -42.28 -15.66
CA ALA A 170 12.73 -43.08 -14.52
C ALA A 170 13.31 -44.46 -14.88
N ASP A 171 13.34 -44.86 -16.15
CA ASP A 171 13.74 -46.22 -16.56
C ASP A 171 14.96 -46.28 -17.51
N GLU A 172 15.84 -45.27 -17.45
CA GLU A 172 17.18 -45.35 -18.03
C GLU A 172 18.22 -44.89 -16.99
N ARG A 173 18.51 -45.75 -16.02
CA ARG A 173 19.73 -45.71 -15.20
C ARG A 173 20.24 -47.11 -14.89
#